data_AF-A0A5J4U9B1-F1
#
_entry.id   AF-A0A5J4U9B1-F1
#
_cell.length_a   1.000
_cell.length_b   1.000
_cell.length_c   1.000
_cell.angle_alpha   90.00
_cell.angle_beta   90.00
_cell.angle_gamma   90.00
#
_symmetry.space_group_name_H-M   'P 1'
#
loop_
_entity.id
_entity.type
_entity.pdbx_description
1 polymer ?
#
loop_
_entity_poly.entity_id
_entity_poly.type
_entity_poly.pdbx_seq_one_letter_code
_entity_poly.pdbx_strand_id
1 'polypeptide(L)'
;MYNNQCEQIIQIPNLLLSLTKLYNYKPNIHINNEQDQQSIQIREKSRDCLNEIQSQGDEYAQAELINVGLGKALIIRISSAGGTEEQGDKEMEQGLQFIFEILNQLNKGKNNYYDFYPSFPAQPALSQSYIEQVEEEGGIEEPKDKY
;
A
#
# COMPACT_ATOMS: atom_id res chain seq x y z
N MET A 1 26.85 6.74 7.86
CA MET A 1 25.86 5.69 7.57
C MET A 1 24.58 6.10 8.26
N TYR A 2 23.62 6.63 7.51
CA TYR A 2 22.30 6.95 8.06
C TYR A 2 21.59 5.62 8.31
N ASN A 3 21.29 5.36 9.57
CA ASN A 3 20.51 4.21 9.97
C ASN A 3 19.06 4.56 9.63
N ASN A 4 18.55 4.03 8.53
CA ASN A 4 17.19 4.33 8.12
C ASN A 4 16.24 3.62 9.09
N GLN A 5 15.45 4.40 9.84
CA GLN A 5 14.50 3.86 10.82
C GLN A 5 13.56 2.82 10.18
N CYS A 6 13.26 2.93 8.88
CA CYS A 6 12.45 1.94 8.18
C CYS A 6 13.10 0.56 8.06
N GLU A 7 14.43 0.48 7.92
CA GLU A 7 15.14 -0.80 7.91
C GLU A 7 14.99 -1.54 9.25
N GLN A 8 14.96 -0.83 10.38
CA GLN A 8 14.72 -1.46 11.68
C GLN A 8 13.27 -1.85 11.88
N ILE A 9 12.35 -0.97 11.47
CA ILE A 9 10.91 -1.15 11.61
C ILE A 9 10.43 -2.37 10.82
N ILE A 10 10.94 -2.57 9.60
CA ILE A 10 10.50 -3.66 8.73
C ILE A 10 10.94 -5.04 9.22
N GLN A 11 12.00 -5.10 10.03
CA GLN A 11 12.49 -6.33 10.65
C GLN A 11 11.64 -6.75 11.86
N ILE A 12 10.71 -5.91 12.31
CA ILE A 12 9.79 -6.26 13.39
C ILE A 12 8.83 -7.34 12.87
N PRO A 13 8.82 -8.54 13.48
CA PRO A 13 8.01 -9.65 13.00
C PRO A 13 6.52 -9.29 12.91
N ASN A 14 5.89 -9.63 11.79
CA ASN A 14 4.48 -9.41 11.51
C ASN A 14 4.01 -7.95 11.50
N LEU A 15 4.90 -6.96 11.62
CA LEU A 15 4.47 -5.55 11.64
C LEU A 15 3.73 -5.19 10.36
N LEU A 16 4.34 -5.43 9.20
CA LEU A 16 3.74 -5.14 7.91
C LEU A 16 2.42 -5.88 7.72
N LEU A 17 2.40 -7.19 8.01
CA LEU A 17 1.18 -7.98 7.92
C LEU A 17 0.06 -7.41 8.81
N SER A 18 0.40 -6.92 10.01
CA SER A 18 -0.56 -6.32 10.93
C SER A 18 -1.07 -4.97 10.41
N LEU A 19 -0.18 -4.11 9.92
CA LEU A 19 -0.54 -2.82 9.32
C LEU A 19 -1.44 -3.01 8.09
N THR A 20 -1.11 -3.96 7.21
CA THR A 20 -1.91 -4.31 6.03
C THR A 20 -3.31 -4.79 6.41
N LYS A 21 -3.44 -5.57 7.49
CA LYS A 21 -4.75 -5.99 8.02
C LYS A 21 -5.53 -4.83 8.64
N LEU A 22 -4.84 -3.97 9.41
CA LEU A 22 -5.46 -2.82 10.07
C LEU A 22 -5.89 -1.73 9.08
N TYR A 23 -5.23 -1.60 7.94
CA TYR A 23 -5.64 -0.74 6.84
C TYR A 23 -7.06 -1.06 6.34
N ASN A 24 -7.46 -2.33 6.39
CA ASN A 24 -8.81 -2.81 6.08
C ASN A 24 -9.62 -3.14 7.35
N TYR A 25 -9.35 -2.48 8.47
CA TYR A 25 -10.08 -2.74 9.71
C TYR A 25 -11.52 -2.22 9.63
N LYS A 26 -12.48 -3.16 9.66
CA LYS A 26 -13.92 -2.89 9.77
C LYS A 26 -14.42 -1.80 8.79
N PRO A 27 -14.19 -1.94 7.47
CA PRO A 27 -14.80 -1.03 6.51
C PRO A 27 -16.32 -1.18 6.62
N ASN A 28 -17.02 -0.06 6.77
CA ASN A 28 -18.49 -0.01 6.70
C ASN A 28 -19.24 -0.76 7.81
N ILE A 29 -18.61 -0.96 8.98
CA ILE A 29 -19.31 -1.44 10.18
C ILE A 29 -19.66 -0.23 11.04
N HIS A 30 -20.96 0.03 11.20
CA HIS A 30 -21.49 1.07 12.06
C HIS A 30 -21.97 0.48 13.39
N ILE A 31 -21.18 0.64 14.45
CA ILE A 31 -21.56 0.17 15.80
C ILE A 31 -22.07 1.34 16.62
N ASN A 32 -21.28 2.41 16.69
CA ASN A 32 -21.63 3.71 17.27
C ASN A 32 -20.54 4.73 16.89
N ASN A 33 -20.83 6.01 17.07
CA ASN A 33 -19.94 7.09 16.65
C ASN A 33 -18.51 6.97 17.18
N GLU A 34 -18.30 6.57 18.44
CA GLU A 34 -16.97 6.46 19.03
C GLU A 34 -16.16 5.32 18.40
N GLN A 35 -16.76 4.13 18.29
CA GLN A 35 -16.10 2.97 17.70
C GLN A 35 -15.88 3.12 16.19
N ASP A 36 -16.79 3.79 15.49
CA ASP A 36 -16.67 4.10 14.08
C ASP A 36 -15.50 5.08 13.86
N GLN A 37 -15.40 6.12 14.69
CA GLN A 37 -14.29 7.07 14.65
C GLN A 37 -12.94 6.41 14.96
N GLN A 38 -12.88 5.52 15.96
CA GLN A 38 -11.67 4.74 16.26
C GLN A 38 -11.26 3.87 15.07
N SER A 39 -12.24 3.24 14.40
CA SER A 39 -11.97 2.41 13.23
C SER A 39 -11.41 3.22 12.06
N ILE A 40 -11.91 4.44 11.83
CA ILE A 40 -11.34 5.39 10.85
C ILE A 40 -9.89 5.72 11.20
N GLN A 41 -9.62 6.11 12.46
CA GLN A 41 -8.27 6.48 12.89
C GLN A 41 -7.28 5.32 12.76
N ILE A 42 -7.69 4.09 13.08
CA ILE A 42 -6.84 2.90 12.91
C ILE A 42 -6.44 2.75 11.44
N ARG A 43 -7.39 2.89 10.51
CA ARG A 43 -7.10 2.77 9.07
C ARG A 43 -6.21 3.89 8.57
N GLU A 44 -6.49 5.14 8.95
CA GLU A 44 -5.69 6.31 8.59
C GLU A 44 -4.24 6.16 9.08
N LYS A 45 -4.05 5.81 10.36
CA LYS A 45 -2.71 5.63 10.93
C LYS A 45 -1.96 4.45 10.32
N SER A 46 -2.67 3.36 10.01
CA SER A 46 -2.05 2.21 9.35
C SER A 46 -1.61 2.57 7.94
N ARG A 47 -2.44 3.31 7.19
CA ARG A 47 -2.07 3.84 5.86
C ARG A 47 -0.87 4.76 5.94
N ASP A 48 -0.89 5.75 6.82
CA ASP A 48 0.21 6.72 6.94
C ASP A 48 1.53 5.99 7.27
N CYS A 49 1.47 4.95 8.10
CA CYS A 49 2.64 4.11 8.40
C CYS A 49 3.11 3.30 7.19
N LEU A 50 2.20 2.69 6.43
CA LEU A 50 2.53 1.98 5.19
C LEU A 50 3.13 2.91 4.14
N ASN A 51 2.60 4.13 4.00
CA ASN A 51 3.12 5.17 3.10
C ASN A 51 4.55 5.58 3.50
N GLU A 52 4.81 5.76 4.80
CA GLU A 52 6.14 6.09 5.29
C GLU A 52 7.13 4.96 5.01
N ILE A 53 6.74 3.71 5.27
CA ILE A 53 7.59 2.55 4.98
C ILE A 53 7.85 2.42 3.47
N GLN A 54 6.85 2.65 2.63
CA GLN A 54 7.01 2.63 1.18
C GLN A 54 7.95 3.76 0.70
N SER A 55 7.75 4.98 1.18
CA SER A 55 8.50 6.16 0.75
C SER A 55 9.94 6.19 1.29
N GLN A 56 10.20 5.58 2.44
CA GLN A 56 11.51 5.47 3.06
C GLN A 56 12.16 4.10 2.82
N GLY A 57 11.43 3.14 2.26
CA GLY A 57 11.90 1.78 2.07
C GLY A 57 12.94 1.65 0.95
N ASP A 58 13.88 0.74 1.16
CA ASP A 58 14.78 0.22 0.13
C ASP A 58 14.11 -0.91 -0.67
N GLU A 59 14.87 -1.59 -1.53
CA GLU A 59 14.38 -2.72 -2.32
C GLU A 59 13.76 -3.83 -1.46
N TYR A 60 14.41 -4.18 -0.35
CA TYR A 60 13.92 -5.20 0.57
C TYR A 60 12.57 -4.79 1.15
N ALA A 61 12.43 -3.53 1.56
CA ALA A 61 11.18 -3.01 2.07
C ALA A 61 10.04 -3.07 1.06
N GLN A 62 10.30 -2.72 -0.20
CA GLN A 62 9.28 -2.83 -1.26
C GLN A 62 8.85 -4.29 -1.46
N ALA A 63 9.81 -5.23 -1.50
CA ALA A 63 9.51 -6.65 -1.67
C ALA A 63 8.63 -7.17 -0.52
N GLU A 64 8.94 -6.81 0.72
CA GLU A 64 8.17 -7.24 1.88
C GLU A 64 6.75 -6.67 1.89
N LEU A 65 6.55 -5.41 1.46
CA LEU A 65 5.21 -4.83 1.30
C LEU A 65 4.36 -5.62 0.29
N ILE A 66 4.96 -6.03 -0.83
CA ILE A 66 4.29 -6.84 -1.84
C ILE A 66 4.02 -8.25 -1.29
N ASN A 67 4.98 -8.86 -0.61
CA ASN A 67 4.85 -10.20 -0.03
C ASN A 67 3.71 -10.31 0.99
N VAL A 68 3.47 -9.26 1.79
CA VAL A 68 2.34 -9.25 2.75
C VAL A 68 0.98 -8.95 2.10
N GLY A 69 0.94 -8.76 0.77
CA GLY A 69 -0.30 -8.56 0.02
C GLY A 69 -0.80 -7.11 0.05
N LEU A 70 0.09 -6.11 0.08
CA LEU A 70 -0.32 -4.71 0.09
C LEU A 70 -1.21 -4.35 -1.11
N GLY A 71 -0.91 -4.85 -2.31
CA GLY A 71 -1.71 -4.58 -3.52
C GLY A 71 -3.16 -5.01 -3.35
N LYS A 72 -3.36 -6.23 -2.83
CA LYS A 72 -4.68 -6.78 -2.48
C LYS A 72 -5.41 -5.91 -1.45
N ALA A 73 -4.69 -5.46 -0.41
CA ALA A 73 -5.29 -4.64 0.62
C ALA A 73 -5.75 -3.27 0.10
N LEU A 74 -4.98 -2.66 -0.80
CA LEU A 74 -5.30 -1.37 -1.41
C LEU A 74 -6.53 -1.45 -2.30
N ILE A 75 -6.61 -2.45 -3.18
CA ILE A 75 -7.74 -2.56 -4.09
C ILE A 75 -9.05 -2.88 -3.36
N ILE A 76 -9.02 -3.74 -2.34
CA ILE A 76 -10.19 -3.99 -1.47
C ILE A 76 -10.70 -2.68 -0.85
N ARG A 77 -9.80 -1.82 -0.35
CA ARG A 77 -10.18 -0.56 0.27
C ARG A 77 -10.82 0.39 -0.75
N ILE A 78 -10.17 0.57 -1.89
CA ILE A 78 -10.64 1.44 -2.97
C ILE A 78 -12.03 1.00 -3.44
N SER A 79 -12.22 -0.30 -3.72
CA SER A 79 -13.51 -0.85 -4.15
C SER A 79 -14.59 -0.73 -3.07
N SER A 80 -14.20 -0.66 -1.79
CA SER A 80 -15.14 -0.48 -0.67
C SER A 80 -15.45 0.99 -0.32
N ALA A 81 -14.71 1.95 -0.88
CA ALA A 81 -14.86 3.38 -0.61
C ALA A 81 -16.02 4.02 -1.41
N GLY A 82 -16.51 3.35 -2.45
CA GLY A 82 -17.65 3.79 -3.26
C GLY A 82 -18.99 3.51 -2.57
N GLY A 83 -19.48 4.44 -1.75
CA GLY A 83 -20.80 4.30 -1.13
C GLY A 83 -21.26 5.46 -0.23
N THR A 84 -20.35 6.35 0.16
CA THR A 84 -20.63 7.51 1.02
C THR A 84 -19.90 8.75 0.49
N GLU A 85 -20.48 9.94 0.67
CA GLU A 85 -19.98 11.28 0.28
C GLU A 85 -18.45 11.51 0.50
N GLU A 86 -17.92 12.64 -0.04
CA GLU A 86 -16.62 13.34 0.10
C GLU A 86 -15.41 12.61 0.78
N GLN A 87 -15.61 11.97 1.93
CA GLN A 87 -14.62 11.13 2.59
C GLN A 87 -14.29 9.85 1.81
N GLY A 88 -15.28 9.23 1.15
CA GLY A 88 -15.06 8.08 0.28
C GLY A 88 -14.22 8.43 -0.95
N ASP A 89 -14.50 9.59 -1.55
CA ASP A 89 -13.77 10.10 -2.72
C ASP A 89 -12.30 10.40 -2.38
N LYS A 90 -12.05 11.02 -1.23
CA LYS A 90 -10.68 11.31 -0.77
C LYS A 90 -9.88 10.04 -0.48
N GLU A 91 -10.50 9.05 0.16
CA GLU A 91 -9.83 7.77 0.41
C GLU A 91 -9.54 7.00 -0.89
N MET A 92 -10.45 7.06 -1.85
CA MET A 92 -10.27 6.49 -3.18
C MET A 92 -9.12 7.17 -3.92
N GLU A 93 -9.09 8.51 -3.97
CA GLU A 93 -8.02 9.29 -4.59
C GLU A 93 -6.66 8.96 -3.96
N GLN A 94 -6.58 8.94 -2.63
CA GLN A 94 -5.35 8.63 -1.91
C GLN A 94 -4.89 7.18 -2.13
N GLY A 95 -5.82 6.22 -2.19
CA GLY A 95 -5.50 4.83 -2.50
C GLY A 95 -4.94 4.67 -3.91
N LEU A 96 -5.58 5.28 -4.91
CA LEU A 96 -5.13 5.25 -6.31
C LEU A 96 -3.77 5.93 -6.49
N GLN A 97 -3.57 7.07 -5.84
CA GLN A 97 -2.27 7.76 -5.84
C GLN A 97 -1.18 6.86 -5.28
N PHE A 98 -1.46 6.14 -4.18
CA PHE A 98 -0.48 5.24 -3.57
C PHE A 98 -0.14 4.04 -4.47
N ILE A 99 -1.14 3.44 -5.15
CA ILE A 99 -0.92 2.41 -6.18
C ILE A 99 0.01 2.93 -7.28
N PHE A 100 -0.27 4.13 -7.80
CA PHE A 100 0.51 4.74 -8.86
C PHE A 100 1.97 4.99 -8.43
N GLU A 101 2.19 5.48 -7.20
CA GLU A 101 3.53 5.73 -6.67
C GLU A 101 4.35 4.45 -6.56
N ILE A 102 3.78 3.38 -6.02
CA ILE A 102 4.43 2.07 -5.93
C ILE A 102 4.84 1.58 -7.32
N LEU A 103 3.90 1.54 -8.27
CA LEU A 103 4.17 1.10 -9.64
C LEU A 103 5.22 1.96 -10.34
N ASN A 104 5.17 3.28 -10.17
CA ASN A 104 6.13 4.18 -10.78
C ASN A 104 7.55 3.95 -10.22
N GLN A 105 7.69 3.77 -8.91
CA GLN A 105 8.97 3.49 -8.26
C GLN A 105 9.50 2.11 -8.64
N LEU A 106 8.66 1.07 -8.70
CA LEU A 106 9.07 -0.26 -9.14
C LEU A 106 9.49 -0.27 -10.61
N ASN A 107 8.76 0.42 -11.50
CA ASN A 107 9.09 0.40 -12.93
C ASN A 107 10.30 1.24 -13.33
N LYS A 108 10.53 2.38 -12.67
CA LYS A 108 11.61 3.32 -13.02
C LYS A 108 12.81 3.23 -12.09
N GLY A 109 12.67 2.50 -10.98
CA GLY A 109 13.55 2.62 -9.85
C GLY A 109 13.28 3.90 -9.08
N LYS A 110 13.85 3.97 -7.88
CA LYS A 110 13.81 5.15 -7.03
C LYS A 110 15.20 5.76 -7.02
N ASN A 111 15.32 6.94 -7.62
CA ASN A 111 16.56 7.71 -7.65
C ASN A 111 16.34 8.99 -6.84
N ASN A 112 16.81 9.00 -5.60
CA ASN A 112 16.70 10.18 -4.76
C ASN A 112 17.93 11.07 -4.97
N TYR A 113 17.68 12.32 -5.38
CA TYR A 113 18.71 13.35 -5.47
C TYR A 113 19.34 13.65 -4.11
N TYR A 114 18.62 13.35 -3.01
CA TYR A 114 19.09 13.51 -1.65
C TYR A 114 19.35 12.13 -1.02
N ASP A 115 20.56 11.92 -0.49
CA ASP A 115 21.03 10.66 0.15
C ASP A 115 20.24 10.24 1.41
N PHE A 116 19.20 10.99 1.81
CA PHE A 116 18.39 10.71 3.00
C PHE A 116 17.40 9.57 2.79
N TYR A 117 17.02 9.27 1.54
CA TYR A 117 16.05 8.23 1.20
C TYR A 117 16.72 7.12 0.38
N PRO A 118 16.45 5.83 0.68
CA PRO A 118 17.03 4.73 -0.08
C PRO A 118 16.65 4.81 -1.56
N SER A 119 17.66 4.56 -2.39
CA SER A 119 17.50 4.42 -3.83
C SER A 119 17.59 2.95 -4.21
N PHE A 120 16.84 2.55 -5.23
CA PHE A 120 16.89 1.18 -5.76
C PHE A 120 16.68 1.23 -7.29
N PRO A 121 17.29 0.31 -8.05
CA PRO A 121 17.09 0.23 -9.51
C PRO A 121 15.66 -0.19 -9.83
N ALA A 122 15.25 -0.10 -11.10
CA ALA A 122 13.96 -0.64 -11.51
C ALA A 122 13.82 -2.11 -11.13
N GLN A 123 12.63 -2.49 -10.67
CA GLN A 123 12.23 -3.81 -10.20
C GLN A 123 11.03 -4.35 -11.02
N PRO A 124 11.23 -4.74 -12.30
CA PRO A 124 10.12 -5.20 -13.15
C PRO A 124 9.37 -6.42 -12.60
N ALA A 125 10.07 -7.37 -11.97
CA ALA A 125 9.46 -8.58 -11.43
C ALA A 125 8.53 -8.28 -10.23
N LEU A 126 8.94 -7.38 -9.34
CA LEU A 126 8.12 -6.92 -8.23
C LEU A 126 6.93 -6.08 -8.73
N SER A 127 7.15 -5.22 -9.72
CA SER A 127 6.09 -4.46 -10.39
C SER A 127 5.01 -5.39 -10.94
N GLN A 128 5.42 -6.44 -11.66
CA GLN A 128 4.49 -7.43 -12.20
C GLN A 128 3.74 -8.18 -11.09
N SER A 129 4.44 -8.63 -10.04
CA SER A 129 3.80 -9.31 -8.90
C SER A 129 2.75 -8.42 -8.20
N TYR A 130 3.01 -7.13 -8.14
CA TYR A 130 2.08 -6.15 -7.56
C TYR A 130 0.86 -5.91 -8.47
N ILE A 131 1.06 -5.83 -9.79
CA ILE A 131 -0.04 -5.76 -10.77
C ILE A 131 -0.93 -7.00 -10.64
N GLU A 132 -0.34 -8.20 -10.64
CA GLU A 132 -1.07 -9.46 -10.50
C GLU A 132 -1.94 -9.48 -9.24
N GLN A 133 -1.44 -8.98 -8.10
CA GLN A 133 -2.25 -8.84 -6.88
C GLN A 133 -3.45 -7.91 -7.03
N VAL A 134 -3.27 -6.78 -7.72
CA VAL A 134 -4.33 -5.80 -7.95
C VAL A 134 -5.37 -6.34 -8.94
N GLU A 135 -4.93 -7.05 -9.97
CA GLU A 135 -5.78 -7.69 -10.98
C GLU A 135 -6.64 -8.82 -10.41
N GLU A 136 -6.01 -9.74 -9.65
CA GLU A 136 -6.68 -10.87 -9.01
C GLU A 136 -7.88 -10.43 -8.15
N GLU A 137 -7.70 -9.37 -7.35
CA GLU A 137 -8.75 -8.90 -6.44
C GLU A 137 -9.64 -7.80 -7.02
N GLY A 138 -9.14 -7.05 -8.01
CA GLY A 138 -9.91 -6.04 -8.75
C GLY A 138 -10.83 -6.63 -9.83
N GLY A 139 -10.66 -7.91 -10.17
CA GLY A 139 -11.40 -8.57 -11.24
C GLY A 139 -11.01 -8.05 -12.64
N ILE A 140 -9.85 -7.41 -12.76
CA ILE A 140 -9.29 -6.94 -14.03
C ILE A 140 -8.37 -8.06 -14.52
N GLU A 141 -8.92 -9.08 -15.18
CA GLU A 141 -8.09 -10.10 -15.82
C GLU A 141 -7.60 -9.54 -17.18
N GLU A 142 -6.30 -9.54 -17.43
CA GLU A 142 -5.80 -9.31 -18.79
C GLU A 142 -6.43 -10.35 -19.73
N PRO A 143 -7.01 -9.96 -20.88
CA PRO A 143 -7.51 -10.92 -21.85
C PRO A 143 -6.36 -11.81 -22.33
N LYS A 144 -6.44 -13.10 -22.04
CA LYS A 144 -5.40 -14.11 -22.33
C LYS A 144 -5.16 -14.39 -23.82
N ASP A 145 -5.83 -13.68 -24.72
CA ASP A 145 -5.75 -13.92 -26.15
C ASP A 145 -4.65 -13.06 -26.79
N LYS A 146 -3.44 -13.64 -26.84
CA LYS A 146 -2.41 -13.26 -27.83
C LYS A 146 -2.66 -14.04 -29.12
N TYR A 147 -3.00 -13.32 -30.19
CA TYR A 147 -3.03 -13.82 -31.57
C TYR A 147 -1.64 -14.20 -32.08
#